data_AF-A0A3D2TNA0-F1
#
_entry.id   AF-A0A3D2TNA0-F1
#
_cell.length_a   1.000
_cell.length_b   1.000
_cell.length_c   1.000
_cell.angle_alpha   90.00
_cell.angle_beta   90.00
_cell.angle_gamma   90.00
#
_symmetry.space_group_name_H-M   'P 1'
#
loop_
_entity.id
_entity.type
_entity.pdbx_description
1 polymer ?
#
loop_
_entity_poly.entity_id
_entity_poly.type
_entity_poly.pdbx_seq_one_letter_code
_entity_poly.pdbx_strand_id
1 'polypeptide(L)'
;MKKTQKVGTTTNKKSETIEHQNDFSKRWNIKISGNYMALKNRIIVILDGVSFDSYWMSSFEREIFYQVGQSYVDQDYLPFSFCFSKTCLYKFINKLDMSKESHQLLLIYILESILNSEYDIEIPDIARKISEALVLSGINIELYKRGSKYLFYPSGAEILDTKLVNNNLNWLELYPKAREKMHLALSLQQRNGQPRQIIDNMRLSFELFLKQYLNNEKSLENQKELLGKKLQECGISKEIRDMYATLFSFYTRYNNQNVKHDDKCASVETEYIIYLTGTFIRFLIQIDKKEEKNGRK
;
A
#
# COMPACT_ATOMS: atom_id res chain seq x y z
N MET A 1 -17.12 -41.55 36.87
CA MET A 1 -17.24 -40.44 35.91
C MET A 1 -16.09 -39.46 36.13
N LYS A 2 -15.12 -39.37 35.21
CA LYS A 2 -14.07 -38.34 35.26
C LYS A 2 -14.73 -36.99 34.91
N LYS A 3 -14.74 -36.04 35.85
CA LYS A 3 -15.17 -34.66 35.58
C LYS A 3 -14.20 -34.07 34.56
N THR A 4 -14.67 -33.85 33.35
CA THR A 4 -13.96 -33.06 32.34
C THR A 4 -13.87 -31.63 32.85
N GLN A 5 -12.72 -31.24 33.36
CA GLN A 5 -12.44 -29.86 33.75
C GLN A 5 -12.12 -29.08 32.47
N LYS A 6 -12.95 -28.10 32.13
CA LYS A 6 -12.68 -27.19 31.01
C LYS A 6 -11.41 -26.41 31.35
N VAL A 7 -10.31 -26.68 30.63
CA VAL A 7 -9.04 -25.97 30.81
C VAL A 7 -9.22 -24.54 30.26
N GLY A 8 -9.59 -23.62 31.14
CA GLY A 8 -9.60 -22.17 30.90
C GLY A 8 -10.89 -21.62 30.29
N THR A 9 -11.61 -20.82 31.06
CA THR A 9 -12.40 -19.69 30.55
C THR A 9 -11.47 -18.75 29.79
N THR A 10 -11.89 -18.29 28.62
CA THR A 10 -11.16 -17.37 27.73
C THR A 10 -10.59 -16.19 28.54
N THR A 11 -9.28 -16.15 28.74
CA THR A 11 -8.59 -15.03 29.39
C THR A 11 -8.49 -13.84 28.44
N ASN A 12 -8.58 -12.61 28.97
CA ASN A 12 -8.52 -11.36 28.20
C ASN A 12 -7.33 -11.32 27.21
N LYS A 13 -6.15 -11.79 27.63
CA LYS A 13 -4.93 -11.81 26.82
C LYS A 13 -5.03 -12.75 25.60
N LYS A 14 -5.77 -13.87 25.69
CA LYS A 14 -6.01 -14.77 24.54
C LYS A 14 -6.99 -14.17 23.53
N SER A 15 -8.05 -13.50 23.99
CA SER A 15 -8.98 -12.78 23.10
C SER A 15 -8.29 -11.63 22.37
N GLU A 16 -7.43 -10.87 23.07
CA GLU A 16 -6.65 -9.78 22.48
C GLU A 16 -5.66 -10.27 21.41
N THR A 17 -5.02 -11.43 21.62
CA THR A 17 -4.10 -12.04 20.64
C THR A 17 -4.83 -12.45 19.36
N ILE A 18 -6.02 -13.06 19.48
CA ILE A 18 -6.85 -13.48 18.33
C ILE A 18 -7.36 -12.25 17.57
N GLU A 19 -7.80 -11.22 18.29
CA GLU A 19 -8.24 -9.96 17.68
C GLU A 19 -7.11 -9.26 16.93
N HIS A 20 -5.91 -9.20 17.52
CA HIS A 20 -4.71 -8.66 16.89
C HIS A 20 -4.33 -9.41 15.61
N GLN A 21 -4.33 -10.76 15.63
CA GLN A 21 -4.06 -11.57 14.43
C GLN A 21 -5.09 -11.34 13.33
N ASN A 22 -6.38 -11.31 13.67
CA ASN A 22 -7.45 -11.06 12.70
C ASN A 22 -7.36 -9.64 12.10
N ASP A 23 -7.02 -8.64 12.91
CA ASP A 23 -6.84 -7.26 12.46
C ASP A 23 -5.61 -7.13 11.54
N PHE A 24 -4.50 -7.77 11.90
CA PHE A 24 -3.32 -7.87 11.04
C PHE A 24 -3.67 -8.53 9.70
N SER A 25 -4.26 -9.72 9.69
CA SER A 25 -4.61 -10.43 8.44
C SER A 25 -5.51 -9.60 7.50
N LYS A 26 -6.39 -8.75 8.04
CA LYS A 26 -7.20 -7.82 7.23
C LYS A 26 -6.36 -6.74 6.54
N ARG A 27 -5.31 -6.21 7.19
CA ARG A 27 -4.42 -5.19 6.62
C ARG A 27 -3.50 -5.75 5.53
N TRP A 28 -3.09 -7.00 5.66
CA TRP A 28 -1.99 -7.60 4.87
C TRP A 28 -2.44 -8.52 3.74
N ASN A 29 -3.69 -8.41 3.26
CA ASN A 29 -4.18 -9.15 2.09
C ASN A 29 -3.77 -8.50 0.75
N ILE A 30 -2.56 -7.93 0.70
CA ILE A 30 -2.03 -7.14 -0.42
C ILE A 30 -0.54 -7.45 -0.52
N LYS A 31 -0.07 -7.67 -1.73
CA LYS A 31 1.36 -7.86 -2.00
C LYS A 31 2.05 -6.51 -2.08
N ILE A 32 3.01 -6.29 -1.18
CA ILE A 32 3.83 -5.07 -1.16
C ILE A 32 5.18 -5.36 -1.78
N SER A 33 5.60 -4.52 -2.72
CA SER A 33 6.93 -4.60 -3.34
C SER A 33 8.02 -3.91 -2.53
N GLY A 34 9.28 -4.32 -2.75
CA GLY A 34 10.47 -3.65 -2.21
C GLY A 34 11.57 -4.60 -1.76
N ASN A 35 12.68 -4.06 -1.23
CA ASN A 35 13.86 -4.83 -0.87
C ASN A 35 13.78 -5.36 0.57
N TYR A 36 13.01 -6.43 0.78
CA TYR A 36 12.83 -7.07 2.09
C TYR A 36 14.13 -7.65 2.67
N MET A 37 15.09 -8.03 1.82
CA MET A 37 16.41 -8.48 2.30
C MET A 37 17.16 -7.32 2.97
N ALA A 38 17.16 -6.14 2.34
CA ALA A 38 17.74 -4.94 2.93
C ALA A 38 16.99 -4.50 4.19
N LEU A 39 15.65 -4.57 4.20
CA LEU A 39 14.85 -4.32 5.39
C LEU A 39 15.27 -5.23 6.54
N LYS A 40 15.27 -6.56 6.32
CA LYS A 40 15.67 -7.55 7.32
C LYS A 40 17.03 -7.23 7.93
N ASN A 41 18.03 -6.90 7.11
CA ASN A 41 19.37 -6.58 7.58
C ASN A 41 19.39 -5.29 8.43
N ARG A 42 18.64 -4.26 8.02
CA ARG A 42 18.51 -3.00 8.80
C ARG A 42 17.81 -3.24 10.13
N ILE A 43 16.76 -4.05 10.15
CA ILE A 43 16.07 -4.46 11.39
C ILE A 43 17.05 -5.13 12.35
N ILE A 44 17.87 -6.07 11.87
CA ILE A 44 18.89 -6.73 12.69
C ILE A 44 19.84 -5.70 13.30
N VAL A 45 20.34 -4.74 12.51
CA VAL A 45 21.22 -3.68 13.01
C VAL A 45 20.54 -2.79 14.06
N ILE A 46 19.26 -2.45 13.85
CA ILE A 46 18.47 -1.67 14.81
C ILE A 46 18.39 -2.42 16.14
N LEU A 47 18.05 -3.71 16.10
CA LEU A 47 17.88 -4.54 17.29
C LEU A 47 19.22 -4.88 17.98
N ASP A 48 20.31 -5.05 17.23
CA ASP A 48 21.67 -5.20 17.81
C ASP A 48 22.12 -3.94 18.58
N GLY A 49 21.58 -2.77 18.24
CA GLY A 49 21.83 -1.51 18.96
C GLY A 49 21.00 -1.32 20.23
N VAL A 50 20.10 -2.25 20.56
CA VAL A 50 19.25 -2.19 21.75
C VAL A 50 19.89 -2.99 22.88
N SER A 51 19.95 -2.40 24.07
CA SER A 51 20.39 -3.11 25.27
C SER A 51 19.23 -3.94 25.83
N PHE A 52 19.39 -5.26 25.87
CA PHE A 52 18.42 -6.17 26.47
C PHE A 52 18.95 -6.72 27.80
N ASP A 53 18.12 -6.66 28.85
CA ASP A 53 18.36 -7.38 30.11
C ASP A 53 18.02 -8.87 29.92
N SER A 54 18.93 -9.76 30.33
CA SER A 54 18.76 -11.21 30.19
C SER A 54 17.56 -11.76 30.96
N TYR A 55 17.12 -11.08 32.02
CA TYR A 55 15.93 -11.48 32.79
C TYR A 55 14.64 -11.35 31.97
N TRP A 56 14.53 -10.30 31.17
CA TRP A 56 13.31 -10.00 30.41
C TRP A 56 13.32 -10.60 28.99
N MET A 57 14.50 -10.84 28.43
CA MET A 57 14.65 -11.32 27.06
C MET A 57 13.93 -12.65 26.80
N SER A 58 14.11 -13.66 27.67
CA SER A 58 13.48 -14.97 27.46
C SER A 58 11.95 -14.88 27.47
N SER A 59 11.38 -14.03 28.32
CA SER A 59 9.93 -13.81 28.40
C SER A 59 9.41 -13.08 27.17
N PHE A 60 10.14 -12.06 26.72
CA PHE A 60 9.85 -11.33 25.49
C PHE A 60 9.90 -12.22 24.25
N GLU A 61 10.93 -13.06 24.10
CA GLU A 61 11.02 -14.00 22.98
C GLU A 61 9.91 -15.04 23.03
N ARG A 62 9.60 -15.60 24.20
CA ARG A 62 8.49 -16.56 24.36
C ARG A 62 7.16 -15.97 23.89
N GLU A 63 6.91 -14.70 24.21
CA GLU A 63 5.70 -14.00 23.76
C GLU A 63 5.65 -13.86 22.24
N ILE A 64 6.74 -13.41 21.61
CA ILE A 64 6.81 -13.29 20.14
C ILE A 64 6.65 -14.65 19.49
N PHE A 65 7.39 -15.67 19.92
CA PHE A 65 7.32 -17.02 19.38
C PHE A 65 5.93 -17.63 19.52
N TYR A 66 5.26 -17.40 20.65
CA TYR A 66 3.86 -17.79 20.84
C TYR A 66 2.92 -17.08 19.85
N GLN A 67 3.05 -15.76 19.69
CA GLN A 67 2.24 -14.97 18.77
C GLN A 67 2.42 -15.40 17.30
N VAL A 68 3.65 -15.76 16.90
CA VAL A 68 3.95 -16.21 15.53
C VAL A 68 3.73 -17.72 15.31
N GLY A 69 3.28 -18.45 16.33
CA GLY A 69 3.01 -19.89 16.25
C GLY A 69 4.27 -20.74 16.07
N GLN A 70 5.41 -20.31 16.58
CA GLN A 70 6.69 -21.03 16.51
C GLN A 70 7.09 -21.60 17.86
N SER A 71 7.81 -22.73 17.83
CA SER A 71 8.36 -23.32 19.04
C SER A 71 9.56 -22.51 19.53
N TYR A 72 9.52 -22.11 20.80
CA TYR A 72 10.66 -21.51 21.48
C TYR A 72 11.47 -22.61 22.16
N VAL A 73 12.77 -22.67 21.88
CA VAL A 73 13.72 -23.54 22.58
C VAL A 73 14.58 -22.65 23.45
N ASP A 74 14.56 -22.87 24.76
CA ASP A 74 15.42 -22.16 25.71
C ASP A 74 16.89 -22.35 25.30
N GLN A 75 17.64 -21.27 25.34
CA GLN A 75 19.09 -21.33 25.16
C GLN A 75 19.79 -21.52 26.51
N ASP A 76 21.03 -22.00 26.46
CA ASP A 76 21.92 -21.97 27.62
C ASP A 76 22.06 -20.53 28.15
N TYR A 77 22.35 -20.41 29.44
CA TYR A 77 22.39 -19.15 30.21
C TYR A 77 23.02 -17.98 29.43
N LEU A 78 22.23 -16.95 29.12
CA LEU A 78 22.73 -15.70 28.56
C LEU A 78 23.39 -14.86 29.67
N PRO A 79 24.59 -14.30 29.45
CA PRO A 79 25.21 -13.38 30.40
C PRO A 79 24.33 -12.14 30.60
N PHE A 80 24.51 -11.44 31.74
CA PHE A 80 23.69 -10.28 32.13
C PHE A 80 23.56 -9.21 31.03
N SER A 81 24.61 -9.05 30.22
CA SER A 81 24.59 -8.26 28.99
C SER A 81 25.00 -9.14 27.81
N PHE A 82 24.23 -9.12 26.73
CA PHE A 82 24.49 -9.88 25.51
C PHE A 82 24.00 -9.10 24.28
N CYS A 83 24.56 -9.42 23.11
CA CYS A 83 24.13 -8.82 21.85
C CYS A 83 22.88 -9.53 21.31
N PHE A 84 21.99 -8.81 20.60
CA PHE A 84 20.82 -9.40 19.96
C PHE A 84 21.18 -10.59 19.05
N SER A 85 22.35 -10.57 18.39
CA SER A 85 22.89 -11.72 17.64
C SER A 85 22.96 -13.07 18.38
N LYS A 86 22.90 -13.09 19.72
CA LYS A 86 22.86 -14.33 20.53
C LYS A 86 21.45 -14.87 20.75
N THR A 87 20.42 -14.11 20.42
CA THR A 87 19.02 -14.41 20.74
C THR A 87 18.40 -15.47 19.82
N CYS A 88 17.34 -16.12 20.29
CA CYS A 88 16.52 -17.02 19.47
C CYS A 88 15.79 -16.24 18.38
N LEU A 89 15.34 -15.03 18.69
CA LEU A 89 14.67 -14.13 17.75
C LEU A 89 15.60 -13.73 16.61
N TYR A 90 16.87 -13.42 16.88
CA TYR A 90 17.87 -13.19 15.82
C TYR A 90 18.04 -14.41 14.92
N LYS A 91 18.21 -15.60 15.50
CA LYS A 91 18.34 -16.86 14.74
C LYS A 91 17.10 -17.10 13.87
N PHE A 92 15.91 -16.79 14.40
CA PHE A 92 14.65 -16.93 13.69
C PHE A 92 14.51 -15.94 12.54
N ILE A 93 14.73 -14.65 12.76
CA ILE A 93 14.70 -13.61 11.72
C ILE A 93 15.70 -13.95 10.61
N ASN A 94 16.92 -14.38 10.94
CA ASN A 94 17.93 -14.74 9.93
C ASN A 94 17.50 -15.89 9.01
N LYS A 95 16.77 -16.88 9.54
CA LYS A 95 16.23 -18.02 8.77
C LYS A 95 15.08 -17.63 7.83
N LEU A 96 14.49 -16.44 8.00
CA LEU A 96 13.43 -15.98 7.10
C LEU A 96 14.00 -15.73 5.69
N ASP A 97 13.50 -16.54 4.76
CA ASP A 97 13.68 -16.38 3.32
C ASP A 97 12.82 -15.22 2.77
N MET A 98 13.46 -14.06 2.52
CA MET A 98 12.80 -12.85 2.03
C MET A 98 12.35 -12.92 0.56
N SER A 99 12.60 -14.04 -0.15
CA SER A 99 11.99 -14.29 -1.46
C SER A 99 10.53 -14.75 -1.34
N LYS A 100 10.11 -15.23 -0.16
CA LYS A 100 8.77 -15.74 0.10
C LYS A 100 7.89 -14.68 0.74
N GLU A 101 6.76 -14.38 0.11
CA GLU A 101 5.78 -13.41 0.60
C GLU A 101 5.29 -13.71 2.02
N SER A 102 5.06 -14.99 2.35
CA SER A 102 4.68 -15.40 3.71
C SER A 102 5.72 -15.03 4.77
N HIS A 103 7.01 -15.07 4.43
CA HIS A 103 8.09 -14.70 5.34
C HIS A 103 8.28 -13.18 5.43
N GLN A 104 8.00 -12.45 4.35
CA GLN A 104 7.98 -10.99 4.34
C GLN A 104 6.89 -10.48 5.30
N LEU A 105 5.67 -11.01 5.20
CA LEU A 105 4.57 -10.68 6.10
C LEU A 105 4.87 -11.08 7.55
N LEU A 106 5.49 -12.25 7.75
CA LEU A 106 5.91 -12.70 9.07
C LEU A 106 6.93 -11.76 9.70
N LEU A 107 7.88 -11.22 8.92
CA LEU A 107 8.80 -10.20 9.42
C LEU A 107 8.05 -8.96 9.91
N ILE A 108 7.07 -8.46 9.15
CA ILE A 108 6.27 -7.29 9.57
C ILE A 108 5.46 -7.59 10.83
N TYR A 109 4.88 -8.78 10.93
CA TYR A 109 4.16 -9.20 12.13
C TYR A 109 5.08 -9.24 13.37
N ILE A 110 6.30 -9.78 13.23
CA ILE A 110 7.30 -9.77 14.29
C ILE A 110 7.63 -8.34 14.73
N LEU A 111 7.80 -7.40 13.79
CA LEU A 111 8.07 -6.00 14.12
C LEU A 111 6.91 -5.37 14.88
N GLU A 112 5.67 -5.65 14.47
CA GLU A 112 4.48 -5.16 15.18
C GLU A 112 4.43 -5.73 16.60
N SER A 113 4.73 -7.01 16.79
CA SER A 113 4.83 -7.65 18.10
C SER A 113 5.91 -7.01 18.98
N ILE A 114 7.09 -6.72 18.44
CA ILE A 114 8.18 -6.05 19.17
C ILE A 114 7.73 -4.67 19.65
N LEU A 115 7.14 -3.87 18.75
CA LEU A 115 6.72 -2.49 19.06
C LEU A 115 5.54 -2.40 20.04
N ASN A 116 4.75 -3.48 20.17
CA ASN A 116 3.63 -3.55 21.09
C ASN A 116 3.92 -4.39 22.34
N SER A 117 5.18 -4.75 22.57
CA SER A 117 5.54 -5.51 23.76
C SER A 117 5.35 -4.69 25.03
N GLU A 118 4.99 -5.35 26.13
CA GLU A 118 4.78 -4.72 27.44
C GLU A 118 6.11 -4.37 28.15
N TYR A 119 7.26 -4.68 27.53
CA TYR A 119 8.57 -4.50 28.13
C TYR A 119 9.11 -3.09 27.86
N ASP A 120 9.76 -2.51 28.88
CA ASP A 120 10.33 -1.16 28.85
C ASP A 120 11.64 -1.15 28.04
N ILE A 121 11.47 -1.26 26.74
CA ILE A 121 12.51 -1.09 25.72
C ILE A 121 12.30 0.32 25.15
N GLU A 122 13.32 0.96 24.57
CA GLU A 122 13.23 2.25 23.88
C GLU A 122 12.34 2.22 22.60
N ILE A 123 11.10 1.72 22.73
CA ILE A 123 10.12 1.49 21.66
C ILE A 123 9.92 2.72 20.78
N PRO A 124 9.84 3.98 21.30
CA PRO A 124 9.72 5.14 20.43
C PRO A 124 10.90 5.34 19.48
N ASP A 125 12.14 5.09 19.94
CA ASP A 125 13.33 5.22 19.10
C ASP A 125 13.43 4.05 18.10
N ILE A 126 13.12 2.84 18.55
CA ILE A 126 13.04 1.66 17.67
C ILE A 126 11.99 1.87 16.58
N ALA A 127 10.79 2.35 16.93
CA ALA A 127 9.71 2.66 15.98
C ALA A 127 10.16 3.66 14.92
N ARG A 128 10.83 4.74 15.33
CA ARG A 128 11.39 5.75 14.42
C ARG A 128 12.41 5.13 13.46
N LYS A 129 13.39 4.38 13.98
CA LYS A 129 14.41 3.70 13.19
C LYS A 129 13.82 2.66 12.22
N ILE A 130 12.79 1.93 12.63
CA ILE A 130 12.07 0.99 11.75
C ILE A 130 11.36 1.74 10.62
N SER A 131 10.69 2.85 10.92
CA SER A 131 10.05 3.68 9.89
C SER A 131 11.06 4.18 8.85
N GLU A 132 12.24 4.63 9.29
CA GLU A 132 13.34 5.01 8.40
C GLU A 132 13.85 3.82 7.57
N ALA A 133 13.99 2.65 8.18
CA ALA A 133 14.42 1.44 7.50
C ALA A 133 13.43 0.98 6.42
N LEU A 134 12.12 1.13 6.62
CA LEU A 134 11.10 0.84 5.60
C LEU A 134 11.30 1.71 4.37
N VAL A 135 11.42 3.02 4.55
CA VAL A 135 11.66 4.00 3.48
C VAL A 135 12.96 3.69 2.73
N LEU A 136 14.07 3.47 3.45
CA LEU A 136 15.38 3.15 2.85
C LEU A 136 15.40 1.80 2.13
N SER A 137 14.44 0.92 2.41
CA SER A 137 14.28 -0.38 1.76
C SER A 137 13.33 -0.33 0.57
N GLY A 138 12.74 0.84 0.27
CA GLY A 138 11.70 0.99 -0.75
C GLY A 138 10.48 0.14 -0.44
N ILE A 139 10.17 -0.06 0.85
CA ILE A 139 9.03 -0.84 1.31
C ILE A 139 7.91 0.15 1.62
N ASN A 140 6.82 0.04 0.87
CA ASN A 140 5.66 0.91 1.02
C ASN A 140 4.81 0.46 2.20
N ILE A 141 5.31 0.70 3.41
CA ILE A 141 4.62 0.46 4.68
C ILE A 141 4.84 1.68 5.55
N GLU A 142 3.78 2.16 6.18
CA GLU A 142 3.79 3.24 7.15
C GLU A 142 3.49 2.69 8.55
N LEU A 143 4.13 3.31 9.54
CA LEU A 143 3.95 2.99 10.95
C LEU A 143 3.12 4.07 11.62
N TYR A 144 2.02 3.66 12.24
CA TYR A 144 1.10 4.53 12.96
C TYR A 144 1.10 4.21 14.45
N LYS A 145 1.02 5.24 15.29
CA LYS A 145 0.77 5.09 16.73
C LYS A 145 -0.69 5.43 17.03
N ARG A 146 -1.45 4.46 17.54
CA ARG A 146 -2.86 4.62 17.93
C ARG A 146 -3.02 4.29 19.41
N GLY A 147 -3.10 5.33 20.24
CA GLY A 147 -3.06 5.17 21.70
C GLY A 147 -1.70 4.62 22.14
N SER A 148 -1.70 3.51 22.88
CA SER A 148 -0.47 2.80 23.29
C SER A 148 0.08 1.85 22.23
N LYS A 149 -0.65 1.59 21.13
CA LYS A 149 -0.28 0.58 20.14
C LYS A 149 0.40 1.17 18.90
N TYR A 150 1.32 0.42 18.35
CA TYR A 150 1.95 0.66 17.06
C TYR A 150 1.37 -0.29 16.02
N LEU A 151 1.00 0.22 14.84
CA LEU A 151 0.38 -0.57 13.79
C LEU A 151 1.03 -0.24 12.46
N PHE A 152 1.40 -1.29 11.71
CA PHE A 152 1.85 -1.12 10.34
C PHE A 152 0.66 -1.17 9.38
N TYR A 153 0.68 -0.26 8.41
CA TYR A 153 -0.25 -0.23 7.29
C TYR A 153 0.57 -0.20 5.99
N PRO A 154 0.16 -0.93 4.94
CA PRO A 154 0.66 -0.66 3.60
C PRO A 154 0.54 0.85 3.31
N SER A 155 1.64 1.48 2.90
CA SER A 155 1.66 2.90 2.59
C SER A 155 1.28 3.17 1.15
N GLY A 156 0.57 4.28 0.95
CA GLY A 156 -0.12 4.56 -0.29
C GLY A 156 -1.35 3.67 -0.45
N ALA A 157 -2.27 4.13 -1.27
CA ALA A 157 -3.33 3.27 -1.74
C ALA A 157 -2.74 2.29 -2.78
N GLU A 158 -1.76 1.44 -2.44
CA GLU A 158 -1.03 0.59 -3.41
C GLU A 158 -1.99 -0.26 -4.27
N ILE A 159 -3.15 -0.65 -3.72
CA ILE A 159 -4.25 -1.22 -4.52
C ILE A 159 -4.74 -0.22 -5.58
N LEU A 160 -5.08 1.00 -5.19
CA LEU A 160 -5.51 2.06 -6.10
C LEU A 160 -4.38 2.48 -7.05
N ASP A 161 -3.14 2.63 -6.61
CA ASP A 161 -1.97 2.87 -7.47
C ASP A 161 -1.81 1.73 -8.46
N THR A 162 -1.89 0.49 -8.01
CA THR A 162 -1.82 -0.68 -8.90
C THR A 162 -2.96 -0.67 -9.90
N LYS A 163 -4.21 -0.43 -9.46
CA LYS A 163 -5.40 -0.51 -10.33
C LYS A 163 -5.57 0.70 -11.23
N LEU A 164 -5.30 1.90 -10.76
CA LEU A 164 -5.59 3.19 -11.41
C LEU A 164 -4.34 3.86 -11.99
N VAL A 165 -3.14 3.45 -11.59
CA VAL A 165 -1.87 4.00 -12.09
C VAL A 165 -1.10 2.94 -12.87
N ASN A 166 -0.56 1.92 -12.20
CA ASN A 166 0.36 0.94 -12.81
C ASN A 166 -0.33 0.12 -13.92
N ASN A 167 -1.51 -0.44 -13.62
CA ASN A 167 -2.25 -1.18 -14.65
C ASN A 167 -2.59 -0.27 -15.83
N ASN A 168 -3.04 0.95 -15.57
CA ASN A 168 -3.35 1.90 -16.64
C ASN A 168 -2.10 2.19 -17.50
N LEU A 169 -0.91 2.38 -16.92
CA LEU A 169 0.33 2.53 -17.68
C LEU A 169 0.65 1.34 -18.58
N ASN A 170 0.36 0.11 -18.13
CA ASN A 170 0.51 -1.09 -18.96
C ASN A 170 -0.52 -1.13 -20.10
N TRP A 171 -1.77 -0.79 -19.82
CA TRP A 171 -2.81 -0.73 -20.86
C TRP A 171 -2.56 0.39 -21.88
N LEU A 172 -2.00 1.51 -21.42
CA LEU A 172 -1.62 2.63 -22.28
C LEU A 172 -0.42 2.32 -23.18
N GLU A 173 0.18 1.11 -23.14
CA GLU A 173 1.17 0.70 -24.15
C GLU A 173 0.59 0.75 -25.57
N LEU A 174 -0.71 0.47 -25.73
CA LEU A 174 -1.42 0.65 -26.99
C LEU A 174 -1.70 2.13 -27.33
N TYR A 175 -1.49 3.05 -26.38
CA TYR A 175 -1.77 4.48 -26.46
C TYR A 175 -0.52 5.31 -26.09
N PRO A 176 0.57 5.21 -26.87
CA PRO A 176 1.91 5.61 -26.43
C PRO A 176 2.01 7.10 -26.04
N LYS A 177 1.34 7.99 -26.77
CA LYS A 177 1.33 9.44 -26.46
C LYS A 177 0.65 9.74 -25.11
N ALA A 178 -0.45 9.03 -24.82
CA ALA A 178 -1.15 9.16 -23.55
C ALA A 178 -0.31 8.61 -22.39
N ARG A 179 0.35 7.46 -22.60
CA ARG A 179 1.26 6.83 -21.63
C ARG A 179 2.41 7.74 -21.24
N GLU A 180 3.05 8.38 -22.23
CA GLU A 180 4.16 9.30 -22.01
C GLU A 180 3.77 10.45 -21.07
N LYS A 181 2.62 11.08 -21.32
CA LYS A 181 2.12 12.18 -20.46
C LYS A 181 1.76 11.72 -19.05
N MET A 182 1.14 10.54 -18.92
CA MET A 182 0.86 9.97 -17.60
C MET A 182 2.16 9.69 -16.83
N HIS A 183 3.15 9.09 -17.49
CA HIS A 183 4.46 8.81 -16.87
C HIS A 183 5.16 10.09 -16.42
N LEU A 184 5.10 11.16 -17.23
CA LEU A 184 5.67 12.46 -16.87
C LEU A 184 4.99 13.06 -15.64
N ALA A 185 3.65 13.02 -15.57
CA ALA A 185 2.90 13.49 -14.39
C ALA A 185 3.30 12.73 -13.11
N LEU A 186 3.43 11.41 -13.19
CA LEU A 186 3.82 10.57 -12.05
C LEU A 186 5.26 10.82 -11.62
N SER A 187 6.17 11.00 -12.59
CA SER A 187 7.56 11.36 -12.31
C SER A 187 7.67 12.72 -11.62
N LEU A 188 6.83 13.69 -12.00
CA LEU A 188 6.74 14.99 -11.35
C LEU A 188 6.16 14.86 -9.93
N GLN A 189 5.08 14.10 -9.74
CA GLN A 189 4.50 13.84 -8.41
C GLN A 189 5.53 13.23 -7.46
N GLN A 190 6.30 12.23 -7.90
CA GLN A 190 7.34 11.59 -7.08
C GLN A 190 8.47 12.54 -6.65
N ARG A 191 8.72 13.60 -7.44
CA ARG A 191 9.76 14.60 -7.17
C ARG A 191 9.21 15.88 -6.55
N ASN A 192 7.96 15.87 -6.06
CA ASN A 192 7.27 17.05 -5.55
C ASN A 192 7.30 18.23 -6.55
N GLY A 193 7.07 17.92 -7.83
CA GLY A 193 7.01 18.89 -8.91
C GLY A 193 5.81 19.83 -8.81
N GLN A 194 5.78 20.84 -9.68
CA GLN A 194 4.74 21.87 -9.66
C GLN A 194 3.33 21.26 -9.87
N PRO A 195 2.37 21.47 -8.94
CA PRO A 195 1.03 20.87 -9.01
C PRO A 195 0.32 21.09 -10.35
N ARG A 196 0.42 22.30 -10.89
CA ARG A 196 -0.16 22.66 -12.19
C ARG A 196 0.39 21.80 -13.32
N GLN A 197 1.68 21.52 -13.35
CA GLN A 197 2.31 20.69 -14.39
C GLN A 197 1.86 19.23 -14.28
N ILE A 198 1.70 18.72 -13.06
CA ILE A 198 1.21 17.36 -12.81
C ILE A 198 -0.20 17.22 -13.37
N ILE A 199 -1.10 18.15 -13.00
CA ILE A 199 -2.50 18.16 -13.42
C ILE A 199 -2.61 18.35 -14.95
N ASP A 200 -1.83 19.26 -15.57
CA ASP A 200 -1.85 19.47 -17.02
C ASP A 200 -1.43 18.20 -17.79
N ASN A 201 -0.40 17.50 -17.31
CA ASN A 201 0.02 16.25 -17.93
C ASN A 201 -1.03 15.13 -17.77
N MET A 202 -1.72 15.04 -16.61
CA MET A 202 -2.85 14.11 -16.45
C MET A 202 -4.02 14.44 -17.39
N ARG A 203 -4.36 15.73 -17.55
CA ARG A 203 -5.36 16.20 -18.52
C ARG A 203 -4.99 15.79 -19.94
N LEU A 204 -3.77 16.09 -20.36
CA LEU A 204 -3.30 15.84 -21.71
C LEU A 204 -3.20 14.33 -21.99
N SER A 205 -2.76 13.54 -21.01
CA SER A 205 -2.80 12.07 -21.10
C SER A 205 -4.21 11.57 -21.41
N PHE A 206 -5.21 12.05 -20.67
CA PHE A 206 -6.59 11.63 -20.88
C PHE A 206 -7.15 12.08 -22.23
N GLU A 207 -6.85 13.31 -22.68
CA GLU A 207 -7.25 13.79 -24.01
C GLU A 207 -6.67 12.91 -25.12
N LEU A 208 -5.36 12.63 -25.07
CA LEU A 208 -4.68 11.82 -26.08
C LEU A 208 -5.21 10.38 -26.10
N PHE A 209 -5.50 9.83 -24.92
CA PHE A 209 -6.17 8.53 -24.81
C PHE A 209 -7.53 8.57 -25.51
N LEU A 210 -8.39 9.56 -25.22
CA LEU A 210 -9.72 9.66 -25.79
C LEU A 210 -9.72 9.88 -27.31
N LYS A 211 -8.80 10.70 -27.82
CA LYS A 211 -8.63 10.91 -29.26
C LYS A 211 -8.39 9.59 -30.00
N GLN A 212 -7.46 8.78 -29.50
CA GLN A 212 -7.17 7.49 -30.09
C GLN A 212 -8.28 6.46 -29.82
N TYR A 213 -8.81 6.41 -28.59
CA TYR A 213 -9.87 5.48 -28.17
C TYR A 213 -11.17 5.65 -28.96
N LEU A 214 -11.55 6.89 -29.26
CA LEU A 214 -12.76 7.23 -30.01
C LEU A 214 -12.47 7.57 -31.48
N ASN A 215 -11.22 7.39 -31.93
CA ASN A 215 -10.74 7.68 -33.27
C ASN A 215 -11.17 9.07 -33.80
N ASN A 216 -10.81 10.14 -33.09
CA ASN A 216 -11.09 11.52 -33.46
C ASN A 216 -10.00 12.49 -32.95
N GLU A 217 -10.08 13.76 -33.33
CA GLU A 217 -9.10 14.80 -32.94
C GLU A 217 -9.69 15.94 -32.08
N LYS A 218 -10.86 15.72 -31.46
CA LYS A 218 -11.52 16.73 -30.62
C LYS A 218 -10.74 16.98 -29.32
N SER A 219 -10.76 18.22 -28.83
CA SER A 219 -10.25 18.56 -27.50
C SER A 219 -11.03 17.85 -26.39
N LEU A 220 -10.44 17.76 -25.20
CA LEU A 220 -11.02 16.99 -24.10
C LEU A 220 -12.49 17.35 -23.81
N GLU A 221 -12.82 18.63 -23.63
CA GLU A 221 -14.19 19.09 -23.35
C GLU A 221 -15.22 18.69 -24.43
N ASN A 222 -14.77 18.51 -25.67
CA ASN A 222 -15.60 18.17 -26.81
C ASN A 222 -15.79 16.65 -27.01
N GLN A 223 -15.24 15.82 -26.12
CA GLN A 223 -15.40 14.36 -26.17
C GLN A 223 -16.71 13.87 -25.52
N LYS A 224 -17.41 14.72 -24.74
CA LYS A 224 -18.53 14.32 -23.88
C LYS A 224 -19.65 13.59 -24.62
N GLU A 225 -20.06 14.08 -25.78
CA GLU A 225 -21.16 13.48 -26.56
C GLU A 225 -20.78 12.10 -27.11
N LEU A 226 -19.57 11.99 -27.68
CA LEU A 226 -19.04 10.73 -28.22
C LEU A 226 -18.90 9.66 -27.11
N LEU A 227 -18.42 10.08 -25.94
CA LEU A 227 -18.36 9.22 -24.75
C LEU A 227 -19.74 8.75 -24.32
N GLY A 228 -20.71 9.67 -24.22
CA GLY A 228 -22.09 9.34 -23.85
C GLY A 228 -22.69 8.27 -24.77
N LYS A 229 -22.53 8.46 -26.09
CA LYS A 229 -22.99 7.49 -27.11
C LYS A 229 -22.29 6.13 -26.95
N LYS A 230 -20.96 6.12 -26.84
CA LYS A 230 -20.17 4.88 -26.65
C LYS A 230 -20.62 4.10 -25.41
N LEU A 231 -20.78 4.78 -24.27
CA LEU A 231 -21.24 4.14 -23.03
C LEU A 231 -22.65 3.57 -23.16
N GLN A 232 -23.53 4.24 -23.91
CA GLN A 232 -24.88 3.75 -24.18
C GLN A 232 -24.86 2.49 -25.05
N GLU A 233 -24.08 2.49 -26.13
CA GLU A 233 -23.92 1.35 -27.04
C GLU A 233 -23.34 0.11 -26.33
N CYS A 234 -22.44 0.31 -25.36
CA CYS A 234 -21.88 -0.75 -24.52
C CYS A 234 -22.84 -1.23 -23.40
N GLY A 235 -24.08 -0.72 -23.36
CA GLY A 235 -25.10 -1.17 -22.41
C GLY A 235 -24.82 -0.78 -20.96
N ILE A 236 -24.06 0.29 -20.71
CA ILE A 236 -23.85 0.81 -19.35
C ILE A 236 -25.14 1.42 -18.82
N SER A 237 -25.49 1.16 -17.55
CA SER A 237 -26.70 1.68 -16.91
C SER A 237 -26.74 3.20 -16.95
N LYS A 238 -27.95 3.77 -17.10
CA LYS A 238 -28.15 5.21 -17.30
C LYS A 238 -27.53 6.03 -16.17
N GLU A 239 -27.72 5.61 -14.93
CA GLU A 239 -27.24 6.29 -13.72
C GLU A 239 -25.70 6.42 -13.72
N ILE A 240 -25.01 5.35 -14.16
CA ILE A 240 -23.54 5.36 -14.24
C ILE A 240 -23.07 6.26 -15.39
N ARG A 241 -23.77 6.26 -16.53
CA ARG A 241 -23.46 7.17 -17.64
C ARG A 241 -23.64 8.64 -17.23
N ASP A 242 -24.74 8.95 -16.53
CA ASP A 242 -25.06 10.29 -16.07
C ASP A 242 -24.03 10.77 -15.02
N MET A 243 -23.63 9.89 -14.10
CA MET A 243 -22.56 10.16 -13.13
C MET A 243 -21.21 10.41 -13.83
N TYR A 244 -20.82 9.55 -14.78
CA TYR A 244 -19.59 9.72 -15.55
C TYR A 244 -19.58 11.06 -16.29
N ALA A 245 -20.67 11.39 -16.99
CA ALA A 245 -20.79 12.65 -17.74
C ALA A 245 -20.72 13.88 -16.82
N THR A 246 -21.28 13.78 -15.62
CA THR A 246 -21.24 14.84 -14.59
C THR A 246 -19.83 15.05 -14.06
N LEU A 247 -19.16 13.98 -13.62
CA LEU A 247 -17.77 14.02 -13.15
C LEU A 247 -16.83 14.52 -14.25
N PHE A 248 -17.01 14.07 -15.49
CA PHE A 248 -16.24 14.53 -16.64
C PHE A 248 -16.41 16.03 -16.88
N SER A 249 -17.62 16.56 -16.72
CA SER A 249 -17.90 18.00 -16.87
C SER A 249 -17.20 18.81 -15.78
N PHE A 250 -17.22 18.34 -14.52
CA PHE A 250 -16.46 18.99 -13.45
C PHE A 250 -14.94 18.91 -13.66
N TYR A 251 -14.43 17.75 -14.08
CA TYR A 251 -13.02 17.53 -14.39
C TYR A 251 -12.51 18.49 -15.47
N THR A 252 -13.22 18.58 -16.59
CA THR A 252 -12.85 19.47 -17.70
C THR A 252 -12.96 20.95 -17.34
N ARG A 253 -14.00 21.34 -16.58
CA ARG A 253 -14.15 22.71 -16.09
C ARG A 253 -13.01 23.10 -15.15
N TYR A 254 -12.67 22.25 -14.18
CA TYR A 254 -11.55 22.47 -13.26
C TYR A 254 -10.24 22.68 -14.02
N ASN A 255 -9.95 21.80 -14.99
CA ASN A 255 -8.76 21.91 -15.82
C ASN A 255 -8.73 23.18 -16.67
N ASN A 256 -9.86 23.61 -17.22
CA ASN A 256 -9.92 24.86 -17.98
C ASN A 256 -9.67 26.07 -17.07
N GLN A 257 -10.29 26.13 -15.89
CA GLN A 257 -10.21 27.31 -15.02
C GLN A 257 -8.86 27.42 -14.28
N ASN A 258 -8.34 26.31 -13.75
CA ASN A 258 -7.22 26.35 -12.79
C ASN A 258 -5.87 25.92 -13.37
N VAL A 259 -5.83 25.43 -14.61
CA VAL A 259 -4.59 24.95 -15.25
C VAL A 259 -4.26 25.79 -16.49
N LYS A 260 -5.27 26.11 -17.31
CA LYS A 260 -5.08 26.93 -18.52
C LYS A 260 -4.96 28.42 -18.21
N HIS A 261 -5.67 28.93 -17.19
CA HIS A 261 -5.84 30.37 -16.98
C HIS A 261 -5.29 30.90 -15.64
N ASP A 262 -4.93 30.04 -14.69
CA ASP A 262 -4.49 30.45 -13.35
C ASP A 262 -3.42 29.47 -12.81
N ASP A 263 -2.61 29.88 -11.82
CA ASP A 263 -1.56 29.03 -11.19
C ASP A 263 -1.93 28.65 -9.75
N LYS A 264 -3.21 28.31 -9.54
CA LYS A 264 -3.83 28.11 -8.21
C LYS A 264 -3.95 26.65 -7.76
N CYS A 265 -3.32 25.72 -8.47
CA CYS A 265 -3.41 24.30 -8.16
C CYS A 265 -2.70 23.97 -6.83
N ALA A 266 -3.41 23.38 -5.87
CA ALA A 266 -2.83 22.96 -4.61
C ALA A 266 -2.21 21.55 -4.71
N SER A 267 -1.15 21.29 -3.96
CA SER A 267 -0.48 19.98 -3.94
C SER A 267 -1.41 18.85 -3.48
N VAL A 268 -2.32 19.12 -2.56
CA VAL A 268 -3.32 18.13 -2.08
C VAL A 268 -4.31 17.69 -3.17
N GLU A 269 -4.46 18.47 -4.24
CA GLU A 269 -5.37 18.17 -5.35
C GLU A 269 -4.74 17.25 -6.40
N THR A 270 -3.41 17.12 -6.43
CA THR A 270 -2.71 16.38 -7.50
C THR A 270 -3.01 14.89 -7.44
N GLU A 271 -2.96 14.28 -6.24
CA GLU A 271 -3.29 12.87 -6.04
C GLU A 271 -4.74 12.58 -6.43
N TYR A 272 -5.67 13.46 -6.02
CA TYR A 272 -7.08 13.35 -6.39
C TYR A 272 -7.26 13.34 -7.92
N ILE A 273 -6.58 14.25 -8.63
CA ILE A 273 -6.63 14.30 -10.10
C ILE A 273 -5.98 13.06 -10.74
N ILE A 274 -4.87 12.57 -10.19
CA ILE A 274 -4.22 11.33 -10.66
C ILE A 274 -5.20 10.17 -10.59
N TYR A 275 -5.84 9.96 -9.43
CA TYR A 275 -6.80 8.89 -9.22
C TYR A 275 -8.10 9.05 -10.01
N LEU A 276 -8.63 10.26 -10.13
CA LEU A 276 -9.82 10.51 -10.93
C LEU A 276 -9.57 10.23 -12.42
N THR A 277 -8.44 10.68 -12.95
CA THR A 277 -8.03 10.40 -14.33
C THR A 277 -7.83 8.90 -14.56
N GLY A 278 -7.15 8.24 -13.64
CA GLY A 278 -6.96 6.79 -13.66
C GLY A 278 -8.29 6.03 -13.63
N THR A 279 -9.28 6.53 -12.90
CA THR A 279 -10.62 5.93 -12.85
C THR A 279 -11.35 6.05 -14.18
N PHE A 280 -11.29 7.21 -14.84
CA PHE A 280 -11.87 7.39 -16.17
C PHE A 280 -11.27 6.43 -17.20
N ILE A 281 -9.94 6.40 -17.31
CA ILE A 281 -9.21 5.54 -18.26
C ILE A 281 -9.52 4.07 -17.98
N ARG A 282 -9.46 3.65 -16.70
CA ARG A 282 -9.72 2.27 -16.31
C ARG A 282 -11.13 1.83 -16.66
N PHE A 283 -12.14 2.67 -16.43
CA PHE A 283 -13.53 2.34 -16.74
C PHE A 283 -13.70 2.05 -18.24
N LEU A 284 -13.14 2.90 -19.10
CA LEU A 284 -13.20 2.73 -20.56
C LEU A 284 -12.45 1.48 -21.03
N ILE A 285 -11.28 1.18 -20.46
CA ILE A 285 -10.54 -0.05 -20.77
C ILE A 285 -11.34 -1.31 -20.37
N GLN A 286 -12.03 -1.29 -19.23
CA GLN A 286 -12.82 -2.45 -18.79
C GLN A 286 -14.02 -2.71 -19.72
N ILE A 287 -14.59 -1.66 -20.31
CA ILE A 287 -15.64 -1.77 -21.32
C ILE A 287 -15.09 -2.48 -22.56
N ASP A 288 -13.92 -2.05 -23.08
CA ASP A 288 -13.32 -2.67 -24.25
C ASP A 288 -13.00 -4.16 -24.07
N LYS A 289 -12.44 -4.52 -22.91
CA LYS A 289 -12.19 -5.94 -22.57
C LYS A 289 -13.44 -6.79 -22.54
N LYS A 290 -14.56 -6.21 -22.09
CA LYS A 290 -15.86 -6.89 -22.07
C LYS A 290 -16.32 -7.16 -23.50
N GLU A 291 -16.20 -6.18 -24.40
CA GLU A 291 -16.57 -6.35 -25.82
C GLU A 291 -15.68 -7.37 -26.55
N GLU A 292 -14.37 -7.39 -26.27
CA GLU A 292 -13.44 -8.40 -26.80
C GLU A 292 -13.81 -9.82 -26.37
N LYS A 293 -14.14 -10.03 -25.09
CA LYS A 293 -14.59 -11.33 -24.57
C LYS A 293 -15.93 -11.77 -25.15
N ASN A 294 -16.76 -10.82 -25.57
CA ASN A 294 -18.08 -11.09 -26.15
C ASN A 294 -18.04 -11.24 -27.69
N GLY A 295 -16.85 -11.21 -28.31
CA GLY A 295 -16.69 -11.40 -29.76
C GLY A 295 -17.24 -10.25 -30.61
N ARG A 296 -17.35 -9.03 -30.05
CA ARG A 296 -17.83 -7.84 -30.74
C ARG A 296 -16.67 -6.90 -31.07
N LYS A 297 -15.80 -7.30 -31.99
CA LYS A 297 -14.89 -6.41 -32.72
C LYS A 297 -14.76 -6.90 -34.15
#